data_AF-A0A564FRR0-F1
#
_entry.id   AF-A0A564FRR0-F1
#
_cell.length_a   1.000
_cell.length_b   1.000
_cell.length_c   1.000
_cell.angle_alpha   90.00
_cell.angle_beta   90.00
_cell.angle_gamma   90.00
#
_symmetry.space_group_name_H-M   'P 1'
#
loop_
_entity.id
_entity.type
_entity.pdbx_description
1 polymer ?
#
loop_
_entity_poly.entity_id
_entity_poly.type
_entity_poly.pdbx_seq_one_letter_code
_entity_poly.pdbx_strand_id
1 'polypeptide(L)'
;MPVKTGLRGDGHRRGGLPIAAARPTIKGSATGPPTEPAMKIFQCQACDQPVTFEATACESCERRLGYVCDRHEVSALEPVGTSAQPNLAGSPVFHAYAHPGRRYRFCANAAHGACNWLVPDDQPEVFCVTCRHNRVVPDLTIPWNLTRWRQIETAKHRLFYSLLRLELPLATRAQYTDGLAFDFLVDPSETYIGGPPVMTGHINGLITMNIAEADDVERERRRMLFGEHYRTLLGHFRHEIGHYFWYLLVLNGPNLERFRALFGDESADYASALQAHYANGAPANWEDSFVSTYATSHPWEDFAETFAHYLHIVDTVETASTFELHLRPRLRRGSSEPVVIDFDPYKTADLDRLIEAWLPLTYAINSLSRSMGQSALYPFTLTPAVIAKLAFVHELIYAVRSDVPVQGGDETGLDILKAVITGLRQKVAAPTV
;
A
#
# COMPACT_ATOMS: atom_id res chain seq x y z
N MET A 1 -36.00 -52.44 40.87
CA MET A 1 -37.35 -52.01 41.32
C MET A 1 -37.17 -50.86 42.32
N PRO A 2 -37.96 -49.77 42.24
CA PRO A 2 -37.72 -48.55 43.00
C PRO A 2 -38.49 -48.53 44.32
N VAL A 3 -37.93 -47.99 45.42
CA VAL A 3 -38.72 -47.38 46.53
C VAL A 3 -37.88 -46.32 47.28
N LYS A 4 -38.57 -45.24 47.67
CA LYS A 4 -38.24 -44.03 48.44
C LYS A 4 -37.69 -44.24 49.87
N THR A 5 -37.08 -43.16 50.42
CA THR A 5 -37.21 -42.53 51.79
C THR A 5 -35.87 -41.83 52.11
N GLY A 6 -35.69 -40.70 52.81
CA GLY A 6 -36.52 -39.77 53.59
C GLY A 6 -35.74 -39.28 54.85
N LEU A 7 -35.78 -37.96 55.16
CA LEU A 7 -35.52 -37.30 56.48
C LEU A 7 -34.03 -37.11 56.89
N ARG A 8 -33.54 -36.12 57.68
CA ARG A 8 -34.02 -34.88 58.36
C ARG A 8 -32.76 -34.21 59.01
N GLY A 9 -32.80 -32.91 59.34
CA GLY A 9 -31.87 -32.32 60.32
C GLY A 9 -31.81 -30.79 60.37
N ASP A 10 -32.58 -30.18 61.28
CA ASP A 10 -32.67 -28.75 61.62
C ASP A 10 -31.51 -28.24 62.51
N GLY A 11 -31.22 -26.93 62.49
CA GLY A 11 -30.42 -26.24 63.50
C GLY A 11 -30.41 -24.71 63.38
N HIS A 12 -30.70 -24.02 64.48
CA HIS A 12 -31.17 -22.63 64.62
C HIS A 12 -30.11 -21.48 64.63
N ARG A 13 -30.53 -20.31 64.11
CA ARG A 13 -30.27 -18.88 64.46
C ARG A 13 -29.02 -18.46 65.30
N ARG A 14 -28.29 -17.42 64.83
CA ARG A 14 -28.26 -16.01 65.36
C ARG A 14 -27.05 -15.19 64.84
N GLY A 15 -27.29 -13.92 64.45
CA GLY A 15 -26.43 -12.77 64.79
C GLY A 15 -25.70 -12.00 63.65
N GLY A 16 -25.96 -10.69 63.55
CA GLY A 16 -24.98 -9.67 63.10
C GLY A 16 -25.31 -8.85 61.84
N LEU A 17 -25.70 -7.57 62.00
CA LEU A 17 -25.77 -6.52 60.95
C LEU A 17 -24.34 -6.00 60.56
N PRO A 18 -24.17 -4.89 59.81
CA PRO A 18 -24.34 -4.70 58.36
C PRO A 18 -23.02 -4.18 57.71
N ILE A 19 -22.75 -4.44 56.43
CA ILE A 19 -21.62 -3.78 55.74
C ILE A 19 -22.04 -3.21 54.39
N ALA A 20 -22.10 -1.88 54.40
CA ALA A 20 -21.75 -0.89 53.37
C ALA A 20 -21.87 -1.26 51.88
N ALA A 21 -22.66 -0.43 51.20
CA ALA A 21 -22.65 -0.24 49.77
C ALA A 21 -21.25 0.15 49.26
N ALA A 22 -20.76 -0.56 48.25
CA ALA A 22 -19.65 -0.14 47.41
C ALA A 22 -20.10 -0.17 45.94
N ARG A 23 -20.17 1.02 45.34
CA ARG A 23 -20.29 1.21 43.89
C ARG A 23 -19.05 0.65 43.19
N PRO A 24 -19.17 -0.14 42.11
CA PRO A 24 -18.06 -0.34 41.21
C PRO A 24 -18.02 0.81 40.20
N THR A 25 -17.03 1.67 40.37
CA THR A 25 -16.50 2.58 39.34
C THR A 25 -15.85 1.74 38.24
N ILE A 26 -16.51 1.59 37.10
CA ILE A 26 -15.86 1.07 35.89
C ILE A 26 -15.13 2.26 35.24
N LYS A 27 -13.81 2.33 35.50
CA LYS A 27 -12.90 3.23 34.80
C LYS A 27 -12.52 2.61 33.45
N GLY A 28 -12.73 3.40 32.38
CA GLY A 28 -11.87 3.50 31.20
C GLY A 28 -11.62 2.23 30.39
N SER A 29 -12.41 2.03 29.34
CA SER A 29 -11.95 1.28 28.16
C SER A 29 -10.83 2.07 27.48
N ALA A 30 -9.58 1.66 27.71
CA ALA A 30 -8.46 2.07 26.87
C ALA A 30 -8.61 1.35 25.52
N THR A 31 -9.34 1.96 24.60
CA THR A 31 -9.24 1.63 23.17
C THR A 31 -7.92 2.20 22.68
N GLY A 32 -6.84 1.42 22.81
CA GLY A 32 -5.62 1.70 22.04
C GLY A 32 -5.94 1.66 20.55
N PRO A 33 -5.31 2.51 19.72
CA PRO A 33 -5.51 2.43 18.28
C PRO A 33 -5.11 1.03 17.79
N PRO A 34 -5.78 0.50 16.75
CA PRO A 34 -5.36 -0.76 16.13
C PRO A 34 -3.91 -0.61 15.67
N THR A 35 -3.06 -1.54 16.09
CA THR A 35 -1.67 -1.64 15.64
C THR A 35 -1.70 -1.93 14.14
N GLU A 36 -1.48 -0.91 13.32
CA GLU A 36 -1.32 -1.08 11.88
C GLU A 36 -0.05 -1.90 11.58
N PRO A 37 -0.07 -2.81 10.58
CA PRO A 37 1.11 -3.57 10.20
C PRO A 37 2.13 -2.62 9.57
N ALA A 38 3.28 -2.47 10.22
CA ALA A 38 4.32 -1.52 9.85
C ALA A 38 5.03 -1.88 8.54
N MET A 39 5.35 -0.84 7.76
CA MET A 39 6.48 -0.81 6.82
C MET A 39 7.81 -0.96 7.60
N LYS A 40 8.98 -0.81 6.94
CA LYS A 40 10.28 -0.81 7.64
C LYS A 40 10.28 0.08 8.90
N ILE A 41 11.09 -0.27 9.89
CA ILE A 41 11.23 0.53 11.11
C ILE A 41 11.96 1.83 10.79
N PHE A 42 11.40 2.95 11.25
CA PHE A 42 12.06 4.25 11.29
C PHE A 42 12.51 4.56 12.72
N GLN A 43 13.41 5.53 12.89
CA GLN A 43 13.89 5.93 14.21
C GLN A 43 13.81 7.45 14.38
N CYS A 44 13.30 7.88 15.53
CA CYS A 44 13.35 9.29 15.92
C CYS A 44 14.80 9.72 16.14
N GLN A 45 15.34 10.56 15.27
CA GLN A 45 16.75 10.97 15.30
C GLN A 45 17.11 11.85 16.52
N ALA A 46 16.13 12.22 17.35
CA ALA A 46 16.34 13.00 18.56
C ALA A 46 16.46 12.13 19.83
N CYS A 47 15.95 10.90 19.84
CA CYS A 47 15.95 10.04 21.03
C CYS A 47 16.02 8.53 20.72
N ASP A 48 16.27 8.16 19.47
CA ASP A 48 16.44 6.80 18.95
C ASP A 48 15.23 5.86 19.11
N GLN A 49 14.08 6.39 19.55
CA GLN A 49 12.85 5.63 19.67
C GLN A 49 12.39 5.12 18.29
N PRO A 50 12.06 3.83 18.13
CA PRO A 50 11.42 3.31 16.93
C PRO A 50 10.07 3.99 16.68
N VAL A 51 9.81 4.37 15.44
CA VAL A 51 8.56 5.02 15.02
C VAL A 51 8.01 4.35 13.75
N THR A 52 6.69 4.40 13.59
CA THR A 52 6.01 3.91 12.39
C THR A 52 6.01 4.95 11.28
N PHE A 53 5.70 4.50 10.07
CA PHE A 53 5.65 5.36 8.88
C PHE A 53 4.61 6.49 9.01
N GLU A 54 3.49 6.22 9.68
CA GLU A 54 2.35 7.12 9.88
C GLU A 54 2.51 8.02 11.11
N ALA A 55 3.57 7.83 11.89
CA ALA A 55 3.76 8.56 13.14
C ALA A 55 3.85 10.07 12.89
N THR A 56 3.14 10.84 13.71
CA THR A 56 3.10 12.32 13.67
C THR A 56 3.78 12.97 14.86
N ALA A 57 4.07 12.19 15.90
CA ALA A 57 4.85 12.57 17.06
C ALA A 57 5.59 11.36 17.63
N CYS A 58 6.76 11.60 18.24
CA CYS A 58 7.49 10.56 18.93
C CYS A 58 6.87 10.32 20.32
N GLU A 59 6.52 9.07 20.65
CA GLU A 59 5.92 8.74 21.94
C GLU A 59 6.89 8.90 23.13
N SER A 60 8.20 8.92 22.87
CA SER A 60 9.22 9.04 23.91
C SER A 60 9.61 10.50 24.20
N CYS A 61 9.90 11.30 23.17
CA CYS A 61 10.36 12.68 23.34
C CYS A 61 9.34 13.74 22.90
N GLU A 62 8.14 13.34 22.48
CA GLU A 62 7.01 14.19 22.08
C GLU A 62 7.27 15.12 20.89
N ARG A 63 8.46 15.08 20.28
CA ARG A 63 8.78 15.84 19.08
C ARG A 63 7.84 15.46 17.94
N ARG A 64 7.40 16.47 17.19
CA ARG A 64 6.65 16.25 15.96
C ARG A 64 7.50 15.49 14.95
N LEU A 65 6.84 14.63 14.20
CA LEU A 65 7.43 13.82 13.15
C LEU A 65 6.82 14.20 11.80
N GLY A 66 7.61 14.08 10.74
CA GLY A 66 7.12 14.19 9.38
C GLY A 66 7.99 13.44 8.39
N TYR A 67 7.38 12.94 7.32
CA TYR A 67 8.09 12.18 6.31
C TYR A 67 8.78 13.11 5.30
N VAL A 68 10.10 12.96 5.16
CA VAL A 68 10.98 13.70 4.27
C VAL A 68 11.15 12.91 2.97
N CYS A 69 10.42 13.33 1.92
CA CYS A 69 10.25 12.54 0.70
C CYS A 69 11.56 12.19 -0.02
N ASP A 70 12.48 13.14 -0.15
CA ASP A 70 13.77 12.99 -0.85
C ASP A 70 14.80 12.17 -0.06
N ARG A 71 14.53 11.89 1.21
CA ARG A 71 15.36 11.04 2.07
C ARG A 71 14.74 9.68 2.38
N HIS A 72 13.47 9.51 2.03
CA HIS A 72 12.67 8.34 2.41
C HIS A 72 12.70 8.01 3.90
N GLU A 73 12.57 9.06 4.73
CA GLU A 73 12.79 8.98 6.18
C GLU A 73 11.68 9.71 6.97
N VAL A 74 11.23 9.13 8.08
CA VAL A 74 10.40 9.84 9.07
C VAL A 74 11.33 10.61 10.00
N SER A 75 11.23 11.94 9.98
CA SER A 75 12.16 12.81 10.69
C SER A 75 11.51 13.46 11.91
N ALA A 76 12.26 13.49 13.02
CA ALA A 76 12.03 14.47 14.09
C ALA A 76 12.16 15.90 13.55
N LEU A 77 11.32 16.79 14.06
CA LEU A 77 11.20 18.16 13.59
C LEU A 77 11.51 19.17 14.70
N GLU A 78 12.24 20.22 14.33
CA GLU A 78 12.49 21.41 15.16
C GLU A 78 11.79 22.63 14.53
N PRO A 79 10.89 23.33 15.23
CA PRO A 79 10.28 24.56 14.72
C PRO A 79 11.35 25.66 14.56
N VAL A 80 11.37 26.35 13.42
CA VAL A 80 12.36 27.41 13.15
C VAL A 80 11.76 28.76 12.73
N GLY A 81 10.44 28.84 12.57
CA GLY A 81 9.75 30.08 12.24
C GLY A 81 8.53 29.84 11.37
N THR A 82 8.25 30.81 10.50
CA THR A 82 7.10 30.78 9.58
C THR A 82 7.54 30.96 8.13
N SER A 83 6.75 30.41 7.22
CA SER A 83 7.02 30.49 5.79
C SER A 83 6.91 31.92 5.28
N ALA A 84 7.79 32.27 4.36
CA ALA A 84 7.77 33.52 3.61
C ALA A 84 7.08 33.36 2.24
N GLN A 85 6.60 32.16 1.90
CA GLN A 85 5.90 31.92 0.63
C GLN A 85 4.59 32.72 0.57
N PRO A 86 4.31 33.46 -0.52
CA PRO A 86 3.16 34.38 -0.57
C PRO A 86 1.80 33.72 -0.29
N ASN A 87 1.59 32.49 -0.76
CA ASN A 87 0.35 31.72 -0.59
C ASN A 87 0.26 30.98 0.76
N LEU A 88 1.33 30.99 1.56
CA LEU A 88 1.48 30.18 2.78
C LEU A 88 2.07 30.99 3.94
N ALA A 89 2.08 32.33 3.83
CA ALA A 89 2.66 33.22 4.81
C ALA A 89 2.10 32.94 6.21
N GLY A 90 3.00 32.78 7.18
CA GLY A 90 2.63 32.45 8.56
C GLY A 90 2.52 30.95 8.87
N SER A 91 2.59 30.06 7.87
CA SER A 91 2.62 28.61 8.10
C SER A 91 3.88 28.22 8.87
N PRO A 92 3.80 27.35 9.91
CA PRO A 92 4.99 26.90 10.64
C PRO A 92 6.01 26.19 9.74
N VAL A 93 7.28 26.51 9.93
CA VAL A 93 8.43 25.93 9.22
C VAL A 93 9.30 25.18 10.20
N PHE A 94 9.83 24.04 9.75
CA PHE A 94 10.59 23.10 10.53
C PHE A 94 11.94 22.80 9.88
N HIS A 95 12.96 22.55 10.71
CA HIS A 95 14.11 21.76 10.30
C HIS A 95 13.81 20.29 10.55
N ALA A 96 14.10 19.45 9.55
CA ALA A 96 14.07 18.01 9.69
C ALA A 96 15.47 17.50 10.03
N TYR A 97 15.59 16.70 11.08
CA TYR A 97 16.85 16.06 11.48
C TYR A 97 17.41 15.17 10.38
N ALA A 98 16.56 14.48 9.61
CA ALA A 98 16.98 13.68 8.46
C ALA A 98 17.51 14.53 7.28
N HIS A 99 17.24 15.85 7.26
CA HIS A 99 17.72 16.76 6.23
C HIS A 99 18.08 18.16 6.79
N PRO A 100 19.15 18.29 7.59
CA PRO A 100 19.44 19.51 8.36
C PRO A 100 19.63 20.80 7.55
N GLY A 101 19.97 20.68 6.26
CA GLY A 101 20.22 21.81 5.36
C GLY A 101 18.99 22.34 4.62
N ARG A 102 17.79 21.79 4.84
CA ARG A 102 16.56 22.22 4.16
C ARG A 102 15.44 22.42 5.16
N ARG A 103 14.60 23.41 4.87
CA ARG A 103 13.43 23.78 5.67
C ARG A 103 12.18 23.20 5.06
N TYR A 104 11.24 22.82 5.90
CA TYR A 104 10.04 22.12 5.48
C TYR A 104 8.80 22.70 6.14
N ARG A 105 7.67 22.51 5.47
CA ARG A 105 6.31 22.73 5.95
C ARG A 105 5.57 21.40 5.92
N PHE A 106 4.47 21.31 6.64
CA PHE A 106 3.56 20.18 6.46
C PHE A 106 2.73 20.36 5.19
N CYS A 107 2.40 19.25 4.54
CA CYS A 107 1.31 19.19 3.57
C CYS A 107 0.02 19.75 4.20
N ALA A 108 -0.79 20.49 3.43
CA ALA A 108 -2.05 21.02 3.94
C ALA A 108 -3.01 19.94 4.49
N ASN A 109 -2.97 18.71 3.95
CA ASN A 109 -3.77 17.59 4.45
C ASN A 109 -3.37 17.12 5.86
N ALA A 110 -2.24 17.59 6.41
CA ALA A 110 -1.87 17.35 7.80
C ALA A 110 -2.85 18.02 8.79
N ALA A 111 -3.49 19.13 8.41
CA ALA A 111 -4.53 19.77 9.23
C ALA A 111 -5.75 18.86 9.44
N HIS A 112 -5.97 17.93 8.51
CA HIS A 112 -7.02 16.92 8.60
C HIS A 112 -6.51 15.61 9.24
N GLY A 113 -5.25 15.52 9.68
CA GLY A 113 -4.68 14.27 10.20
C GLY A 113 -4.65 13.14 9.17
N ALA A 114 -4.63 13.47 7.88
CA ALA A 114 -4.62 12.51 6.78
C ALA A 114 -3.24 12.37 6.12
N CYS A 115 -2.26 13.17 6.54
CA CYS A 115 -0.93 13.20 5.95
C CYS A 115 0.11 13.65 7.00
N ASN A 116 1.24 12.97 7.08
CA ASN A 116 2.42 13.41 7.84
C ASN A 116 3.60 13.82 6.93
N TRP A 117 3.39 13.91 5.61
CA TRP A 117 4.45 14.21 4.66
C TRP A 117 4.77 15.71 4.60
N LEU A 118 6.03 16.00 4.37
CA LEU A 118 6.57 17.34 4.35
C LEU A 118 6.72 17.88 2.91
N VAL A 119 6.59 19.19 2.80
CA VAL A 119 6.84 19.96 1.57
C VAL A 119 8.00 20.90 1.85
N PRO A 120 9.02 20.95 0.99
CA PRO A 120 10.06 21.97 1.11
C PRO A 120 9.50 23.39 1.18
N ASP A 121 10.08 24.23 2.04
CA ASP A 121 9.62 25.62 2.22
C ASP A 121 9.97 26.52 1.03
N ASP A 122 11.00 26.15 0.26
CA ASP A 122 11.41 26.84 -0.98
C ASP A 122 10.47 26.56 -2.17
N GLN A 123 9.53 25.62 -2.02
CA GLN A 123 8.57 25.22 -3.03
C GLN A 123 7.20 25.91 -2.82
N PRO A 124 6.52 26.36 -3.89
CA PRO A 124 5.21 27.00 -3.82
C PRO A 124 4.06 26.01 -3.51
N GLU A 125 4.30 24.71 -3.67
CA GLU A 125 3.30 23.66 -3.50
C GLU A 125 2.72 23.65 -2.08
N VAL A 126 1.39 23.53 -2.01
CA VAL A 126 0.65 23.43 -0.74
C VAL A 126 0.50 21.97 -0.29
N PHE A 127 0.47 21.05 -1.24
CA PHE A 127 0.33 19.62 -1.03
C PHE A 127 1.65 18.90 -1.29
N CYS A 128 1.93 17.83 -0.55
CA CYS A 128 3.09 16.97 -0.80
C CYS A 128 2.99 16.23 -2.14
N VAL A 129 4.08 15.58 -2.52
CA VAL A 129 4.25 14.85 -3.79
C VAL A 129 3.19 13.78 -4.04
N THR A 130 2.51 13.28 -3.01
CA THR A 130 1.41 12.31 -3.13
C THR A 130 0.03 12.96 -3.07
N CYS A 131 -0.23 13.85 -2.10
CA CYS A 131 -1.53 14.52 -1.99
C CYS A 131 -1.83 15.42 -3.19
N ARG A 132 -0.83 15.91 -3.94
CA ARG A 132 -1.03 16.66 -5.19
C ARG A 132 -1.70 15.86 -6.31
N HIS A 133 -1.77 14.53 -6.20
CA HIS A 133 -2.50 13.68 -7.13
C HIS A 133 -3.99 13.56 -6.80
N ASN A 134 -4.46 14.11 -5.68
CA ASN A 134 -5.90 14.11 -5.39
C ASN A 134 -6.60 15.14 -6.26
N ARG A 135 -7.49 14.66 -7.14
CA ARG A 135 -8.36 15.51 -7.94
C ARG A 135 -9.68 15.75 -7.21
N VAL A 136 -10.28 14.70 -6.65
CA VAL A 136 -11.49 14.79 -5.81
C VAL A 136 -11.26 14.09 -4.48
N VAL A 137 -11.61 14.78 -3.38
CA VAL A 137 -11.73 14.21 -2.04
C VAL A 137 -13.18 14.39 -1.55
N PRO A 138 -13.69 13.52 -0.67
CA PRO A 138 -15.07 13.64 -0.21
C PRO A 138 -15.27 14.88 0.67
N ASP A 139 -16.53 15.25 0.95
CA ASP A 139 -16.83 16.31 1.92
C ASP A 139 -16.31 15.92 3.32
N LEU A 140 -15.23 16.60 3.73
CA LEU A 140 -14.52 16.34 4.98
C LEU A 140 -15.21 16.95 6.21
N THR A 141 -16.28 17.74 6.02
CA THR A 141 -17.12 18.20 7.13
C THR A 141 -17.97 17.07 7.72
N ILE A 142 -18.17 15.99 6.94
CA ILE A 142 -18.84 14.78 7.38
C ILE A 142 -17.81 13.88 8.11
N PRO A 143 -17.95 13.62 9.42
CA PRO A 143 -16.92 12.93 10.20
C PRO A 143 -16.55 11.52 9.69
N TRP A 144 -17.53 10.80 9.13
CA TRP A 144 -17.31 9.46 8.60
C TRP A 144 -16.51 9.47 7.29
N ASN A 145 -16.76 10.44 6.42
CA ASN A 145 -15.96 10.65 5.21
C ASN A 145 -14.51 10.95 5.56
N LEU A 146 -14.28 11.82 6.55
CA LEU A 146 -12.93 12.13 7.02
C LEU A 146 -12.20 10.89 7.55
N THR A 147 -12.90 10.03 8.30
CA THR A 147 -12.33 8.79 8.85
C THR A 147 -11.90 7.83 7.75
N ARG A 148 -12.79 7.56 6.79
CA ARG A 148 -12.51 6.69 5.63
C ARG A 148 -11.41 7.27 4.74
N TRP A 149 -11.45 8.57 4.49
CA TRP A 149 -10.44 9.25 3.69
C TRP A 149 -9.04 9.21 4.33
N ARG A 150 -8.91 9.32 5.66
CA ARG A 150 -7.62 9.13 6.36
C ARG A 150 -7.01 7.74 6.13
N GLN A 151 -7.83 6.69 6.19
CA GLN A 151 -7.38 5.32 5.94
C GLN A 151 -6.95 5.12 4.49
N ILE A 152 -7.71 5.70 3.54
CA ILE A 152 -7.38 5.73 2.12
C ILE A 152 -6.06 6.45 1.88
N GLU A 153 -5.88 7.64 2.45
CA GLU A 153 -4.62 8.38 2.33
C GLU A 153 -3.47 7.57 2.91
N THR A 154 -3.63 6.91 4.06
CA THR A 154 -2.59 6.05 4.65
C THR A 154 -2.15 4.96 3.69
N ALA A 155 -3.09 4.23 3.08
CA ALA A 155 -2.78 3.22 2.07
C ALA A 155 -2.11 3.83 0.82
N LYS A 156 -2.58 5.00 0.35
CA LYS A 156 -1.98 5.71 -0.78
C LYS A 156 -0.56 6.17 -0.48
N HIS A 157 -0.27 6.68 0.72
CA HIS A 157 1.07 7.08 1.14
C HIS A 157 2.02 5.88 1.11
N ARG A 158 1.59 4.69 1.57
CA ARG A 158 2.38 3.46 1.48
C ARG A 158 2.65 3.05 0.03
N LEU A 159 1.65 3.16 -0.86
CA LEU A 159 1.89 2.95 -2.29
C LEU A 159 2.95 3.93 -2.83
N PHE A 160 2.76 5.23 -2.59
CA PHE A 160 3.68 6.26 -3.10
C PHE A 160 5.09 6.13 -2.54
N TYR A 161 5.25 5.65 -1.30
CA TYR A 161 6.56 5.30 -0.77
C TYR A 161 7.29 4.32 -1.70
N SER A 162 6.63 3.24 -2.08
CA SER A 162 7.21 2.21 -2.96
C SER A 162 7.48 2.74 -4.36
N LEU A 163 6.54 3.50 -4.94
CA LEU A 163 6.70 4.09 -6.27
C LEU A 163 7.87 5.08 -6.32
N LEU A 164 8.03 5.91 -5.29
CA LEU A 164 9.15 6.86 -5.19
C LEU A 164 10.48 6.13 -4.97
N ARG A 165 10.52 5.08 -4.15
CA ARG A 165 11.73 4.26 -3.94
C ARG A 165 12.14 3.49 -5.19
N LEU A 166 11.19 3.11 -6.02
CA LEU A 166 11.41 2.53 -7.35
C LEU A 166 11.69 3.60 -8.43
N GLU A 167 11.68 4.89 -8.07
CA GLU A 167 11.93 6.01 -8.99
C GLU A 167 10.99 6.01 -10.22
N LEU A 168 9.76 5.53 -10.05
CA LEU A 168 8.79 5.45 -11.14
C LEU A 168 8.24 6.84 -11.51
N PRO A 169 7.88 7.09 -12.79
CA PRO A 169 7.36 8.38 -13.23
C PRO A 169 5.95 8.63 -12.67
N LEU A 170 5.79 9.73 -11.93
CA LEU A 170 4.55 10.13 -11.25
C LEU A 170 4.10 11.53 -11.70
N ALA A 171 3.85 11.68 -13.00
CA ALA A 171 3.35 12.94 -13.54
C ALA A 171 1.91 13.21 -13.09
N THR A 172 1.64 14.41 -12.60
CA THR A 172 0.29 14.87 -12.26
C THR A 172 -0.49 15.25 -13.51
N ARG A 173 -1.83 15.36 -13.40
CA ARG A 173 -2.67 15.87 -14.49
C ARG A 173 -2.40 17.32 -14.90
N ALA A 174 -1.79 18.12 -14.03
CA ALA A 174 -1.33 19.47 -14.38
C ALA A 174 -0.10 19.44 -15.31
N GLN A 175 0.71 18.39 -15.22
CA GLN A 175 1.91 18.21 -16.02
C GLN A 175 1.62 17.48 -17.34
N TYR A 176 0.74 16.47 -17.31
CA TYR A 176 0.37 15.66 -18.47
C TYR A 176 -1.11 15.29 -18.41
N THR A 177 -1.85 15.43 -19.51
CA THR A 177 -3.32 15.26 -19.52
C THR A 177 -3.79 13.92 -18.94
N ASP A 178 -3.09 12.83 -19.28
CA ASP A 178 -3.35 11.48 -18.77
C ASP A 178 -2.42 11.12 -17.60
N GLY A 179 -1.93 12.13 -16.89
CA GLY A 179 -1.16 11.98 -15.67
C GLY A 179 -1.97 11.30 -14.57
N LEU A 180 -1.26 10.75 -13.60
CA LEU A 180 -1.86 10.06 -12.46
C LEU A 180 -2.70 11.03 -11.63
N ALA A 181 -3.94 10.65 -11.35
CA ALA A 181 -4.83 11.35 -10.43
C ALA A 181 -5.73 10.37 -9.68
N PHE A 182 -6.26 10.81 -8.55
CA PHE A 182 -7.17 10.04 -7.71
C PHE A 182 -8.48 10.78 -7.45
N ASP A 183 -9.60 10.09 -7.64
CA ASP A 183 -10.92 10.52 -7.22
C ASP A 183 -11.42 9.61 -6.08
N PHE A 184 -11.61 10.19 -4.89
CA PHE A 184 -12.19 9.50 -3.74
C PHE A 184 -13.64 9.93 -3.57
N LEU A 185 -14.56 9.05 -3.94
CA LEU A 185 -15.97 9.38 -4.09
C LEU A 185 -16.83 8.66 -3.06
N VAL A 186 -17.85 9.37 -2.58
CA VAL A 186 -18.93 8.79 -1.77
C VAL A 186 -19.95 8.19 -2.72
N ASP A 187 -20.42 6.98 -2.43
CA ASP A 187 -21.49 6.39 -3.23
C ASP A 187 -22.78 7.25 -3.11
N PRO A 188 -23.45 7.58 -4.23
CA PRO A 188 -24.71 8.34 -4.18
C PRO A 188 -25.76 7.71 -3.27
N SER A 189 -25.80 6.37 -3.19
CA SER A 189 -26.71 5.64 -2.31
C SER A 189 -26.50 5.92 -0.82
N GLU A 190 -25.30 6.33 -0.40
CA GLU A 190 -24.99 6.73 0.98
C GLU A 190 -25.42 8.17 1.30
N THR A 191 -25.71 8.99 0.28
CA THR A 191 -26.07 10.41 0.45
C THR A 191 -27.52 10.72 0.12
N TYR A 192 -28.34 9.68 -0.10
CA TYR A 192 -29.73 9.78 -0.57
C TYR A 192 -29.89 10.55 -1.89
N ILE A 193 -28.80 10.71 -2.65
CA ILE A 193 -28.80 11.30 -3.98
C ILE A 193 -28.96 10.14 -4.97
N GLY A 194 -29.97 10.20 -5.83
CA GLY A 194 -30.12 9.21 -6.90
C GLY A 194 -28.96 9.33 -7.90
N GLY A 195 -28.28 8.22 -8.19
CA GLY A 195 -27.17 8.16 -9.13
C GLY A 195 -26.64 6.75 -9.33
N PRO A 196 -25.79 6.51 -10.35
CA PRO A 196 -25.12 5.23 -10.51
C PRO A 196 -24.15 4.97 -9.35
N PRO A 197 -23.95 3.70 -8.94
CA PRO A 197 -23.01 3.36 -7.89
C PRO A 197 -21.58 3.75 -8.29
N VAL A 198 -20.75 4.11 -7.31
CA VAL A 198 -19.34 4.39 -7.55
C VAL A 198 -18.61 3.07 -7.70
N MET A 199 -18.07 2.84 -8.90
CA MET A 199 -17.18 1.73 -9.19
C MET A 199 -15.74 2.15 -8.96
N THR A 200 -15.01 1.37 -8.16
CA THR A 200 -13.55 1.47 -8.05
C THR A 200 -12.92 0.92 -9.33
N GLY A 201 -11.89 1.58 -9.82
CA GLY A 201 -11.19 1.20 -11.04
C GLY A 201 -10.30 2.32 -11.56
N HIS A 202 -9.80 2.15 -12.78
CA HIS A 202 -8.95 3.13 -13.45
C HIS A 202 -9.49 3.50 -14.83
N ILE A 203 -9.18 4.72 -15.29
CA ILE A 203 -9.41 5.17 -16.66
C ILE A 203 -8.41 6.27 -17.03
N ASN A 204 -7.57 6.06 -18.05
CA ASN A 204 -6.61 7.05 -18.57
C ASN A 204 -5.80 7.78 -17.47
N GLY A 205 -5.21 7.02 -16.54
CA GLY A 205 -4.44 7.56 -15.40
C GLY A 205 -5.26 8.16 -14.27
N LEU A 206 -6.59 8.19 -14.35
CA LEU A 206 -7.45 8.48 -13.21
C LEU A 206 -7.81 7.18 -12.49
N ILE A 207 -7.41 7.05 -11.23
CA ILE A 207 -7.84 5.96 -10.35
C ILE A 207 -9.01 6.49 -9.50
N THR A 208 -10.15 5.86 -9.61
CA THR A 208 -11.35 6.18 -8.83
C THR A 208 -11.52 5.13 -7.76
N MET A 209 -11.79 5.54 -6.52
CA MET A 209 -12.06 4.62 -5.42
C MET A 209 -13.28 5.07 -4.63
N ASN A 210 -14.18 4.13 -4.40
CA ASN A 210 -15.30 4.33 -3.49
C ASN A 210 -14.79 4.37 -2.05
N ILE A 211 -15.06 5.44 -1.31
CA ILE A 211 -14.55 5.56 0.06
C ILE A 211 -15.09 4.49 1.01
N ALA A 212 -16.20 3.82 0.66
CA ALA A 212 -16.73 2.69 1.38
C ALA A 212 -15.74 1.51 1.47
N GLU A 213 -14.74 1.43 0.58
CA GLU A 213 -13.69 0.41 0.65
C GLU A 213 -12.73 0.57 1.83
N ALA A 214 -12.78 1.69 2.53
CA ALA A 214 -12.07 1.87 3.78
C ALA A 214 -12.78 1.17 4.95
N ASP A 215 -14.07 0.86 4.82
CA ASP A 215 -14.86 0.20 5.86
C ASP A 215 -14.53 -1.30 5.92
N ASP A 216 -13.99 -1.75 7.07
CA ASP A 216 -13.60 -3.15 7.30
C ASP A 216 -14.77 -4.13 7.10
N VAL A 217 -15.98 -3.75 7.51
CA VAL A 217 -17.15 -4.62 7.40
C VAL A 217 -17.55 -4.77 5.93
N GLU A 218 -17.57 -3.66 5.19
CA GLU A 218 -17.88 -3.68 3.77
C GLU A 218 -16.78 -4.42 2.97
N ARG A 219 -15.51 -4.26 3.34
CA ARG A 219 -14.41 -5.03 2.73
C ARG A 219 -14.55 -6.52 2.95
N GLU A 220 -14.75 -6.97 4.19
CA GLU A 220 -14.91 -8.39 4.48
C GLU A 220 -16.17 -8.97 3.80
N ARG A 221 -17.24 -8.18 3.75
CA ARG A 221 -18.45 -8.55 3.00
C ARG A 221 -18.14 -8.74 1.51
N ARG A 222 -17.51 -7.76 0.85
CA ARG A 222 -17.14 -7.84 -0.57
C ARG A 222 -16.18 -8.98 -0.84
N ARG A 223 -15.19 -9.16 0.02
CA ARG A 223 -14.23 -10.27 -0.03
C ARG A 223 -14.95 -11.62 -0.05
N MET A 224 -15.94 -11.82 0.83
CA MET A 224 -16.75 -13.06 0.83
C MET A 224 -17.63 -13.18 -0.42
N LEU A 225 -18.24 -12.09 -0.88
CA LEU A 225 -19.11 -12.08 -2.06
C LEU A 225 -18.36 -12.45 -3.35
N PHE A 226 -17.14 -11.95 -3.51
CA PHE A 226 -16.32 -12.17 -4.71
C PHE A 226 -15.31 -13.31 -4.56
N GLY A 227 -15.32 -14.02 -3.43
CA GLY A 227 -14.41 -15.14 -3.19
C GLY A 227 -12.93 -14.72 -3.14
N GLU A 228 -12.64 -13.47 -2.81
CA GLU A 228 -11.29 -12.93 -2.79
C GLU A 228 -10.55 -13.42 -1.53
N HIS A 229 -9.31 -13.87 -1.69
CA HIS A 229 -8.51 -14.31 -0.54
C HIS A 229 -7.95 -13.13 0.26
N TYR A 230 -7.74 -11.98 -0.38
CA TYR A 230 -7.03 -10.83 0.16
C TYR A 230 -7.62 -9.53 -0.40
N ARG A 231 -8.30 -8.73 0.42
CA ARG A 231 -8.87 -7.42 0.02
C ARG A 231 -8.43 -6.33 1.01
N THR A 232 -7.39 -5.58 0.66
CA THR A 232 -6.92 -4.43 1.45
C THR A 232 -6.90 -3.17 0.59
N LEU A 233 -7.05 -1.99 1.19
CA LEU A 233 -6.95 -0.72 0.45
C LEU A 233 -5.61 -0.60 -0.29
N LEU A 234 -4.51 -1.00 0.35
CA LEU A 234 -3.19 -1.00 -0.27
C LEU A 234 -3.11 -2.00 -1.44
N GLY A 235 -3.72 -3.18 -1.29
CA GLY A 235 -3.83 -4.16 -2.37
C GLY A 235 -4.53 -3.59 -3.60
N HIS A 236 -5.69 -2.94 -3.41
CA HIS A 236 -6.40 -2.28 -4.52
C HIS A 236 -5.58 -1.17 -5.16
N PHE A 237 -4.96 -0.30 -4.36
CA PHE A 237 -4.09 0.74 -4.91
C PHE A 237 -2.96 0.15 -5.76
N ARG A 238 -2.35 -0.94 -5.30
CA ARG A 238 -1.30 -1.65 -6.03
C ARG A 238 -1.81 -2.32 -7.33
N HIS A 239 -3.06 -2.77 -7.34
CA HIS A 239 -3.71 -3.28 -8.55
C HIS A 239 -3.98 -2.14 -9.55
N GLU A 240 -4.70 -1.09 -9.13
CA GLU A 240 -5.09 0.02 -9.99
C GLU A 240 -3.89 0.80 -10.56
N ILE A 241 -2.82 0.95 -9.77
CA ILE A 241 -1.59 1.57 -10.28
C ILE A 241 -0.88 0.67 -11.30
N GLY A 242 -1.04 -0.66 -11.21
CA GLY A 242 -0.55 -1.60 -12.19
C GLY A 242 -1.12 -1.31 -13.58
N HIS A 243 -2.42 -1.03 -13.67
CA HIS A 243 -3.06 -0.61 -14.92
C HIS A 243 -2.52 0.72 -15.47
N TYR A 244 -2.23 1.69 -14.59
CA TYR A 244 -1.59 2.95 -15.00
C TYR A 244 -0.20 2.70 -15.62
N PHE A 245 0.63 1.87 -14.98
CA PHE A 245 1.96 1.54 -15.50
C PHE A 245 1.90 0.61 -16.71
N TRP A 246 0.86 -0.20 -16.89
CA TRP A 246 0.66 -0.94 -18.12
C TRP A 246 0.53 0.02 -19.32
N TYR A 247 -0.29 1.05 -19.19
CA TYR A 247 -0.46 2.07 -20.23
C TYR A 247 0.86 2.77 -20.56
N LEU A 248 1.63 3.14 -19.54
CA LEU A 248 2.90 3.86 -19.73
C LEU A 248 4.03 2.98 -20.25
N LEU A 249 4.20 1.77 -19.71
CA LEU A 249 5.40 0.94 -19.91
C LEU A 249 5.23 -0.16 -20.96
N VAL A 250 3.99 -0.58 -21.21
CA VAL A 250 3.67 -1.66 -22.15
C VAL A 250 3.03 -1.09 -23.42
N LEU A 251 1.84 -0.47 -23.31
CA LEU A 251 1.10 -0.03 -24.49
C LEU A 251 1.88 1.02 -25.29
N ASN A 252 2.43 2.01 -24.60
CA ASN A 252 3.21 3.06 -25.23
C ASN A 252 4.69 2.67 -25.43
N GLY A 253 5.09 1.45 -25.09
CA GLY A 253 6.47 0.95 -25.13
C GLY A 253 6.71 -0.15 -26.19
N PRO A 254 7.95 -0.67 -26.29
CA PRO A 254 8.29 -1.76 -27.21
C PRO A 254 7.85 -3.14 -26.69
N ASN A 255 7.18 -3.20 -25.53
CA ASN A 255 6.99 -4.42 -24.75
C ASN A 255 5.68 -5.15 -25.03
N LEU A 256 4.83 -4.65 -25.93
CA LEU A 256 3.51 -5.23 -26.19
C LEU A 256 3.57 -6.70 -26.66
N GLU A 257 4.48 -7.04 -27.57
CA GLU A 257 4.62 -8.43 -28.04
C GLU A 257 5.13 -9.38 -26.93
N ARG A 258 6.07 -8.90 -26.10
CA ARG A 258 6.54 -9.64 -24.92
C ARG A 258 5.43 -9.83 -23.89
N PHE A 259 4.63 -8.79 -23.68
CA PHE A 259 3.45 -8.85 -22.82
C PHE A 259 2.47 -9.91 -23.34
N ARG A 260 2.12 -9.90 -24.63
CA ARG A 260 1.18 -10.87 -25.21
C ARG A 260 1.66 -12.31 -25.10
N ALA A 261 2.97 -12.53 -25.23
CA ALA A 261 3.57 -13.85 -25.05
C ALA A 261 3.44 -14.39 -23.62
N LEU A 262 3.36 -13.52 -22.61
CA LEU A 262 3.33 -13.89 -21.19
C LEU A 262 1.91 -13.86 -20.58
N PHE A 263 1.11 -12.85 -20.94
CA PHE A 263 -0.19 -12.54 -20.33
C PHE A 263 -1.37 -12.87 -21.25
N GLY A 264 -1.13 -12.99 -22.57
CA GLY A 264 -2.17 -13.21 -23.57
C GLY A 264 -2.58 -11.93 -24.32
N ASP A 265 -3.54 -12.09 -25.23
CA ASP A 265 -4.00 -11.01 -26.12
C ASP A 265 -4.97 -10.05 -25.40
N GLU A 266 -4.48 -8.84 -25.11
CA GLU A 266 -5.26 -7.80 -24.44
C GLU A 266 -6.36 -7.18 -25.31
N SER A 267 -6.41 -7.48 -26.61
CA SER A 267 -7.45 -6.95 -27.50
C SER A 267 -8.80 -7.67 -27.36
N ALA A 268 -8.86 -8.71 -26.53
CA ALA A 268 -10.11 -9.34 -26.14
C ALA A 268 -11.10 -8.32 -25.56
N ASP A 269 -12.40 -8.50 -25.82
CA ASP A 269 -13.42 -7.59 -25.28
C ASP A 269 -13.47 -7.71 -23.75
N TYR A 270 -13.00 -6.67 -23.07
CA TYR A 270 -12.85 -6.63 -21.62
C TYR A 270 -14.15 -6.96 -20.88
N ALA A 271 -15.27 -6.36 -21.30
CA ALA A 271 -16.56 -6.54 -20.65
C ALA A 271 -17.06 -7.99 -20.78
N SER A 272 -16.94 -8.58 -21.97
CA SER A 272 -17.30 -9.97 -22.23
C SER A 272 -16.40 -10.94 -21.47
N ALA A 273 -15.10 -10.65 -21.37
CA ALA A 273 -14.14 -11.47 -20.64
C ALA A 273 -14.46 -11.53 -19.14
N LEU A 274 -14.73 -10.37 -18.52
CA LEU A 274 -15.19 -10.29 -17.13
C LEU A 274 -16.51 -11.03 -16.91
N GLN A 275 -17.50 -10.84 -17.80
CA GLN A 275 -18.77 -11.56 -17.69
C GLN A 275 -18.58 -13.08 -17.76
N ALA A 276 -17.72 -13.56 -18.67
CA ALA A 276 -17.39 -14.97 -18.78
C ALA A 276 -16.70 -15.50 -17.50
N HIS A 277 -15.80 -14.71 -16.90
CA HIS A 277 -15.15 -15.06 -15.64
C HIS A 277 -16.17 -15.15 -14.48
N TYR A 278 -17.04 -14.16 -14.31
CA TYR A 278 -18.05 -14.22 -13.25
C TYR A 278 -19.07 -15.36 -13.44
N ALA A 279 -19.36 -15.74 -14.68
CA ALA A 279 -20.27 -16.83 -14.99
C ALA A 279 -19.64 -18.23 -14.77
N ASN A 280 -18.37 -18.40 -15.12
CA ASN A 280 -17.72 -19.72 -15.19
C ASN A 280 -16.61 -19.95 -14.15
N GLY A 281 -16.14 -18.88 -13.51
CA GLY A 281 -14.97 -18.89 -12.64
C GLY A 281 -13.64 -18.98 -13.40
N ALA A 282 -12.56 -19.21 -12.65
CA ALA A 282 -11.24 -19.48 -13.20
C ALA A 282 -11.18 -20.88 -13.85
N PRO A 283 -10.38 -21.06 -14.92
CA PRO A 283 -10.19 -22.38 -15.53
C PRO A 283 -9.55 -23.37 -14.55
N ALA A 284 -9.70 -24.67 -14.82
CA ALA A 284 -8.99 -25.70 -14.09
C ALA A 284 -7.47 -25.48 -14.19
N ASN A 285 -6.75 -25.72 -13.09
CA ASN A 285 -5.30 -25.54 -12.98
C ASN A 285 -4.82 -24.10 -13.19
N TRP A 286 -5.66 -23.09 -12.95
CA TRP A 286 -5.24 -21.68 -13.03
C TRP A 286 -4.03 -21.37 -12.15
N GLU A 287 -3.90 -22.04 -10.99
CA GLU A 287 -2.81 -21.87 -10.02
C GLU A 287 -1.43 -22.14 -10.63
N ASP A 288 -1.36 -22.89 -11.75
CA ASP A 288 -0.10 -23.18 -12.45
C ASP A 288 0.47 -21.93 -13.15
N SER A 289 -0.38 -20.96 -13.52
CA SER A 289 -0.02 -19.85 -14.40
C SER A 289 -0.40 -18.46 -13.89
N PHE A 290 -1.32 -18.35 -12.93
CA PHE A 290 -1.88 -17.08 -12.48
C PHE A 290 -1.75 -16.92 -10.96
N VAL A 291 -1.51 -15.67 -10.52
CA VAL A 291 -1.40 -15.35 -9.09
C VAL A 291 -2.74 -15.40 -8.37
N SER A 292 -3.85 -15.15 -9.07
CA SER A 292 -5.20 -15.17 -8.51
C SER A 292 -6.20 -15.69 -9.53
N THR A 293 -7.40 -16.09 -9.07
CA THR A 293 -8.50 -16.42 -9.97
C THR A 293 -8.90 -15.22 -10.82
N TYR A 294 -8.90 -14.02 -10.24
CA TYR A 294 -9.26 -12.79 -10.93
C TYR A 294 -8.26 -12.43 -12.03
N ALA A 295 -6.97 -12.73 -11.86
CA ALA A 295 -5.96 -12.60 -12.91
C ALA A 295 -6.31 -13.43 -14.17
N THR A 296 -7.12 -14.47 -14.09
CA THR A 296 -7.54 -15.24 -15.28
C THR A 296 -8.62 -14.54 -16.09
N SER A 297 -9.16 -13.42 -15.62
CA SER A 297 -10.33 -12.78 -16.23
C SER A 297 -9.98 -12.00 -17.49
N HIS A 298 -8.79 -11.38 -17.54
CA HIS A 298 -8.29 -10.64 -18.70
C HIS A 298 -6.77 -10.47 -18.59
N PRO A 299 -6.02 -10.39 -19.72
CA PRO A 299 -4.57 -10.11 -19.68
C PRO A 299 -4.19 -8.80 -18.96
N TRP A 300 -5.05 -7.78 -18.99
CA TRP A 300 -4.87 -6.56 -18.18
C TRP A 300 -4.93 -6.85 -16.69
N GLU A 301 -5.91 -7.63 -16.24
CA GLU A 301 -6.05 -8.00 -14.83
C GLU A 301 -4.88 -8.86 -14.36
N ASP A 302 -4.41 -9.80 -15.20
CA ASP A 302 -3.23 -10.62 -14.90
C ASP A 302 -1.98 -9.77 -14.68
N PHE A 303 -1.77 -8.75 -15.51
CA PHE A 303 -0.66 -7.82 -15.34
C PHE A 303 -0.82 -6.93 -14.10
N ALA A 304 -2.00 -6.36 -13.87
CA ALA A 304 -2.25 -5.53 -12.70
C ALA A 304 -2.08 -6.32 -11.38
N GLU A 305 -2.58 -7.56 -11.34
CA GLU A 305 -2.38 -8.47 -10.22
C GLU A 305 -0.90 -8.85 -10.04
N THR A 306 -0.18 -9.12 -11.13
CA THR A 306 1.26 -9.41 -11.08
C THR A 306 2.06 -8.20 -10.58
N PHE A 307 1.74 -6.99 -11.05
CA PHE A 307 2.36 -5.74 -10.61
C PHE A 307 2.10 -5.49 -9.12
N ALA A 308 0.88 -5.75 -8.67
CA ALA A 308 0.52 -5.64 -7.26
C ALA A 308 1.29 -6.64 -6.38
N HIS A 309 1.49 -7.86 -6.86
CA HIS A 309 2.30 -8.88 -6.20
C HIS A 309 3.77 -8.50 -6.16
N TYR A 310 4.31 -7.93 -7.24
CA TYR A 310 5.68 -7.42 -7.27
C TYR A 310 5.92 -6.38 -6.16
N LEU A 311 5.04 -5.38 -6.04
CA LEU A 311 5.13 -4.39 -4.95
C LEU A 311 4.97 -5.02 -3.56
N HIS A 312 4.11 -6.04 -3.43
CA HIS A 312 4.00 -6.81 -2.18
C HIS A 312 5.33 -7.44 -1.77
N ILE A 313 6.01 -8.09 -2.72
CA ILE A 313 7.29 -8.77 -2.48
C ILE A 313 8.34 -7.76 -2.07
N VAL A 314 8.55 -6.70 -2.87
CA VAL A 314 9.58 -5.68 -2.62
C VAL A 314 9.39 -5.03 -1.25
N ASP A 315 8.18 -4.57 -0.94
CA ASP A 315 7.91 -3.85 0.30
C ASP A 315 8.07 -4.75 1.54
N THR A 316 7.67 -6.02 1.43
CA THR A 316 7.77 -6.97 2.55
C THR A 316 9.21 -7.46 2.76
N VAL A 317 9.96 -7.66 1.67
CA VAL A 317 11.40 -7.97 1.74
C VAL A 317 12.18 -6.79 2.34
N GLU A 318 11.77 -5.54 2.11
CA GLU A 318 12.41 -4.39 2.75
C GLU A 318 12.25 -4.43 4.26
N THR A 319 11.01 -4.66 4.72
CA THR A 319 10.74 -4.83 6.16
C THR A 319 11.59 -5.95 6.72
N ALA A 320 11.63 -7.11 6.06
CA ALA A 320 12.49 -8.24 6.47
C ALA A 320 13.99 -7.88 6.50
N SER A 321 14.47 -7.10 5.54
CA SER A 321 15.86 -6.62 5.50
C SER A 321 16.18 -5.68 6.66
N THR A 322 15.21 -4.86 7.08
CA THR A 322 15.41 -3.90 8.17
C THR A 322 15.58 -4.59 9.52
N PHE A 323 15.03 -5.79 9.67
CA PHE A 323 15.24 -6.65 10.83
C PHE A 323 16.42 -7.62 10.66
N GLU A 324 17.12 -7.59 9.52
CA GLU A 324 18.17 -8.54 9.14
C GLU A 324 17.70 -9.99 9.39
N LEU A 325 16.53 -10.36 8.84
CA LEU A 325 15.96 -11.68 9.12
C LEU A 325 16.83 -12.80 8.55
N HIS A 326 17.17 -13.76 9.42
CA HIS A 326 17.85 -15.01 9.05
C HIS A 326 16.83 -16.16 9.08
N LEU A 327 16.55 -16.74 7.92
CA LEU A 327 15.57 -17.80 7.78
C LEU A 327 16.26 -19.13 7.51
N ARG A 328 16.12 -20.06 8.48
CA ARG A 328 16.64 -21.42 8.35
C ARG A 328 15.60 -22.46 8.76
N PRO A 329 14.66 -22.81 7.86
CA PRO A 329 13.67 -23.85 8.11
C PRO A 329 14.36 -25.19 8.41
N ARG A 330 13.98 -25.85 9.50
CA ARG A 330 14.51 -27.17 9.88
C ARG A 330 13.84 -28.30 9.08
N LEU A 331 14.12 -28.36 7.79
CA LEU A 331 13.55 -29.36 6.87
C LEU A 331 14.52 -30.52 6.65
N ARG A 332 14.01 -31.75 6.57
CA ARG A 332 14.82 -32.97 6.36
C ARG A 332 15.66 -32.94 5.07
N ARG A 333 15.22 -32.18 4.06
CA ARG A 333 15.90 -31.99 2.75
C ARG A 333 16.11 -30.51 2.42
N GLY A 334 16.20 -29.64 3.43
CA GLY A 334 16.47 -28.22 3.23
C GLY A 334 17.96 -27.92 3.08
N SER A 335 18.28 -26.74 2.53
CA SER A 335 19.62 -26.18 2.60
C SER A 335 20.09 -26.09 4.06
N SER A 336 21.38 -26.34 4.31
CA SER A 336 21.99 -26.13 5.63
C SER A 336 22.20 -24.64 5.93
N GLU A 337 22.36 -23.83 4.88
CA GLU A 337 22.65 -22.41 4.99
C GLU A 337 21.38 -21.58 5.21
N PRO A 338 21.40 -20.60 6.12
CA PRO A 338 20.31 -19.66 6.29
C PRO A 338 20.19 -18.76 5.06
N VAL A 339 18.96 -18.41 4.70
CA VAL A 339 18.71 -17.26 3.82
C VAL A 339 18.78 -16.01 4.69
N VAL A 340 19.73 -15.13 4.37
CA VAL A 340 19.93 -13.85 5.05
C VAL A 340 19.33 -12.76 4.18
N ILE A 341 18.42 -11.98 4.75
CA ILE A 341 17.80 -10.83 4.08
C ILE A 341 18.46 -9.57 4.65
N ASP A 342 19.47 -9.07 3.96
CA ASP A 342 20.35 -7.96 4.39
C ASP A 342 20.59 -6.91 3.28
N PHE A 343 19.67 -6.83 2.31
CA PHE A 343 19.81 -5.98 1.13
C PHE A 343 18.57 -5.14 0.88
N ASP A 344 18.80 -3.98 0.24
CA ASP A 344 17.73 -3.09 -0.21
C ASP A 344 17.04 -3.66 -1.47
N PRO A 345 15.78 -4.17 -1.37
CA PRO A 345 15.10 -4.76 -2.51
C PRO A 345 14.72 -3.72 -3.58
N TYR A 346 14.72 -2.43 -3.26
CA TYR A 346 14.52 -1.36 -4.23
C TYR A 346 15.76 -1.07 -5.07
N LYS A 347 16.90 -1.71 -4.79
CA LYS A 347 18.18 -1.49 -5.49
C LYS A 347 18.79 -2.76 -6.10
N THR A 348 18.11 -3.89 -6.03
CA THR A 348 18.55 -5.13 -6.68
C THR A 348 17.99 -5.27 -8.09
N ALA A 349 18.85 -5.23 -9.11
CA ALA A 349 18.48 -5.53 -10.50
C ALA A 349 18.38 -7.05 -10.77
N ASP A 350 18.70 -7.87 -9.78
CA ASP A 350 18.58 -9.31 -9.82
C ASP A 350 17.28 -9.75 -9.14
N LEU A 351 16.33 -10.22 -9.95
CA LEU A 351 15.06 -10.75 -9.46
C LEU A 351 15.25 -12.09 -8.72
N ASP A 352 16.21 -12.93 -9.14
CA ASP A 352 16.39 -14.25 -8.52
C ASP A 352 16.73 -14.08 -7.04
N ARG A 353 17.56 -13.09 -6.70
CA ARG A 353 17.83 -12.70 -5.30
C ARG A 353 16.55 -12.32 -4.52
N LEU A 354 15.61 -11.61 -5.14
CA LEU A 354 14.32 -11.29 -4.49
C LEU A 354 13.49 -12.55 -4.27
N ILE A 355 13.41 -13.45 -5.26
CA ILE A 355 12.64 -14.69 -5.16
C ILE A 355 13.25 -15.63 -4.12
N GLU A 356 14.57 -15.78 -4.10
CA GLU A 356 15.30 -16.57 -3.10
C GLU A 356 15.05 -16.07 -1.67
N ALA A 357 14.95 -14.76 -1.46
CA ALA A 357 14.57 -14.18 -0.18
C ALA A 357 13.08 -14.37 0.14
N TRP A 358 12.21 -14.24 -0.86
CA TRP A 358 10.76 -14.23 -0.70
C TRP A 358 10.17 -15.59 -0.33
N LEU A 359 10.61 -16.67 -0.97
CA LEU A 359 10.07 -18.01 -0.76
C LEU A 359 10.17 -18.51 0.69
N PRO A 360 11.33 -18.48 1.37
CA PRO A 360 11.42 -18.86 2.77
C PRO A 360 10.70 -17.87 3.69
N LEU A 361 10.65 -16.58 3.33
CA LEU A 361 9.98 -15.54 4.11
C LEU A 361 8.47 -15.78 4.16
N THR A 362 7.83 -16.05 3.03
CA THR A 362 6.40 -16.37 2.97
C THR A 362 6.08 -17.66 3.72
N TYR A 363 6.93 -18.68 3.63
CA TYR A 363 6.77 -19.89 4.41
C TYR A 363 6.77 -19.60 5.91
N ALA A 364 7.71 -18.78 6.38
CA ALA A 364 7.81 -18.38 7.79
C ALA A 364 6.60 -17.55 8.22
N ILE A 365 6.27 -16.48 7.50
CA ILE A 365 5.16 -15.57 7.81
C ILE A 365 3.82 -16.32 7.86
N ASN A 366 3.54 -17.15 6.86
CA ASN A 366 2.30 -17.92 6.83
C ASN A 366 2.24 -18.95 7.96
N SER A 367 3.37 -19.55 8.34
CA SER A 367 3.44 -20.50 9.44
C SER A 367 3.25 -19.83 10.81
N LEU A 368 3.83 -18.64 11.00
CA LEU A 368 3.59 -17.81 12.18
C LEU A 368 2.12 -17.40 12.26
N SER A 369 1.54 -16.93 11.16
CA SER A 369 0.12 -16.55 11.09
C SER A 369 -0.80 -17.70 11.51
N ARG A 370 -0.60 -18.88 10.91
CA ARG A 370 -1.36 -20.10 11.28
C ARG A 370 -1.17 -20.49 12.73
N SER A 371 0.02 -20.32 13.29
CA SER A 371 0.31 -20.62 14.70
C SER A 371 -0.44 -19.69 15.66
N MET A 372 -0.77 -18.47 15.23
CA MET A 372 -1.61 -17.52 15.97
C MET A 372 -3.11 -17.69 15.69
N GLY A 373 -3.52 -18.74 14.95
CA GLY A 373 -4.91 -18.98 14.58
C GLY A 373 -5.44 -18.07 13.46
N GLN A 374 -4.55 -17.38 12.75
CA GLN A 374 -4.90 -16.50 11.62
C GLN A 374 -4.71 -17.24 10.30
N SER A 375 -5.44 -16.80 9.26
CA SER A 375 -5.25 -17.29 7.89
C SER A 375 -3.84 -16.98 7.38
N ALA A 376 -3.40 -17.69 6.33
CA ALA A 376 -2.15 -17.33 5.65
C ALA A 376 -2.21 -15.85 5.20
N LEU A 377 -1.19 -15.08 5.52
CA LEU A 377 -1.10 -13.65 5.14
C LEU A 377 -0.78 -13.47 3.66
N TYR A 378 -0.08 -14.45 3.08
CA TYR A 378 0.22 -14.52 1.65
C TYR A 378 -0.18 -15.91 1.13
N PRO A 379 -1.45 -16.11 0.74
CA PRO A 379 -1.96 -17.42 0.30
C PRO A 379 -1.69 -17.72 -1.19
N PHE A 380 -0.66 -17.12 -1.78
CA PHE A 380 -0.37 -17.23 -3.21
C PHE A 380 0.82 -18.14 -3.48
N THR A 381 0.82 -18.80 -4.64
CA THR A 381 1.90 -19.69 -5.09
C THR A 381 2.66 -19.04 -6.24
N LEU A 382 3.98 -18.89 -6.08
CA LEU A 382 4.85 -18.41 -7.17
C LEU A 382 5.34 -19.59 -8.01
N THR A 383 4.59 -19.95 -9.03
CA THR A 383 5.00 -20.96 -10.01
C THR A 383 6.04 -20.39 -10.99
N PRO A 384 6.75 -21.22 -11.76
CA PRO A 384 7.67 -20.73 -12.79
C PRO A 384 7.03 -19.75 -13.78
N ALA A 385 5.76 -19.95 -14.15
CA ALA A 385 5.03 -19.05 -15.05
C ALA A 385 4.74 -17.69 -14.38
N VAL A 386 4.34 -17.69 -13.10
CA VAL A 386 4.17 -16.45 -12.33
C VAL A 386 5.50 -15.72 -12.14
N ILE A 387 6.59 -16.44 -11.85
CA ILE A 387 7.93 -15.85 -11.70
C ILE A 387 8.37 -15.21 -13.02
N ALA A 388 8.09 -15.82 -14.18
CA ALA A 388 8.38 -15.20 -15.48
C ALA A 388 7.60 -13.89 -15.71
N LYS A 389 6.35 -13.81 -15.25
CA LYS A 389 5.56 -12.57 -15.28
C LYS A 389 6.11 -11.51 -14.32
N LEU A 390 6.56 -11.91 -13.13
CA LEU A 390 7.25 -11.02 -12.18
C LEU A 390 8.58 -10.50 -12.76
N ALA A 391 9.33 -11.35 -13.48
CA ALA A 391 10.54 -10.96 -14.21
C ALA A 391 10.27 -9.87 -15.23
N PHE A 392 9.20 -10.03 -16.02
CA PHE A 392 8.78 -9.01 -16.95
C PHE A 392 8.46 -7.67 -16.27
N VAL A 393 7.70 -7.68 -15.17
CA VAL A 393 7.41 -6.45 -14.40
C VAL A 393 8.69 -5.83 -13.83
N HIS A 394 9.58 -6.64 -13.26
CA HIS A 394 10.86 -6.19 -12.70
C HIS A 394 11.73 -5.50 -13.77
N GLU A 395 11.87 -6.11 -14.94
CA GLU A 395 12.62 -5.55 -16.06
C GLU A 395 12.03 -4.21 -16.55
N LEU A 396 10.71 -4.11 -16.66
CA LEU A 396 10.05 -2.84 -17.05
C LEU A 396 10.42 -1.71 -16.07
N ILE A 397 10.38 -1.99 -14.77
CA ILE A 397 10.70 -1.01 -13.73
C ILE A 397 12.17 -0.59 -13.81
N TYR A 398 13.10 -1.54 -13.97
CA TYR A 398 14.54 -1.23 -14.03
C TYR A 398 14.98 -0.56 -15.35
N ALA A 399 14.32 -0.87 -16.47
CA ALA A 399 14.56 -0.21 -17.74
C ALA A 399 14.28 1.30 -17.62
N VAL A 400 13.14 1.66 -17.01
CA VAL A 400 12.75 3.07 -16.81
C VAL A 400 13.75 3.81 -15.92
N ARG A 401 14.30 3.16 -14.89
CA ARG A 401 15.30 3.79 -13.99
C ARG A 401 16.64 4.05 -14.67
N SER A 402 17.08 3.13 -15.52
CA SER A 402 18.40 3.19 -16.16
C SER A 402 18.49 4.34 -17.19
N ASP A 403 17.35 4.76 -17.72
CA ASP A 403 17.23 5.90 -18.65
C ASP A 403 17.11 7.26 -17.95
N VAL A 404 17.18 7.32 -16.61
CA VAL A 404 17.10 8.56 -15.81
C VAL A 404 18.50 9.08 -15.48
N PRO A 405 18.96 10.22 -16.04
CA PRO A 405 20.12 10.92 -15.52
C PRO A 405 19.79 11.53 -14.15
N VAL A 406 20.64 11.28 -13.16
CA VAL A 406 20.50 11.82 -11.80
C VAL A 406 20.78 13.33 -11.78
N GLN A 407 19.75 14.18 -11.93
CA GLN A 407 19.76 15.60 -11.50
C GLN A 407 18.36 16.06 -11.05
N GLY A 408 18.29 16.78 -9.92
CA GLY A 408 17.04 17.15 -9.25
C GLY A 408 16.32 18.38 -9.83
N GLY A 409 14.99 18.38 -9.67
CA GLY A 409 14.08 19.52 -9.93
C GLY A 409 12.89 19.12 -10.80
N ASP A 410 11.66 19.53 -10.43
CA ASP A 410 10.34 19.16 -11.02
C ASP A 410 10.24 19.26 -12.58
N GLU A 411 11.18 19.91 -13.26
CA GLU A 411 11.27 19.92 -14.74
C GLU A 411 11.70 18.55 -15.32
N THR A 412 12.52 17.77 -14.60
CA THR A 412 13.00 16.47 -15.08
C THR A 412 11.86 15.47 -15.29
N GLY A 413 10.84 15.42 -14.42
CA GLY A 413 9.74 14.46 -14.55
C GLY A 413 8.91 14.64 -15.83
N LEU A 414 8.75 15.88 -16.30
CA LEU A 414 8.01 16.20 -17.52
C LEU A 414 8.84 15.88 -18.77
N ASP A 415 10.14 16.18 -18.75
CA ASP A 415 11.05 15.85 -19.84
C ASP A 415 11.35 14.35 -19.89
N ILE A 416 11.29 13.63 -18.76
CA ILE A 416 11.34 12.17 -18.66
C ILE A 416 10.06 11.56 -19.22
N LEU A 417 8.87 12.03 -18.83
CA LEU A 417 7.63 11.51 -19.40
C LEU A 417 7.57 11.79 -20.90
N LYS A 418 8.01 12.97 -21.34
CA LYS A 418 8.18 13.27 -22.77
C LYS A 418 9.27 12.43 -23.42
N ALA A 419 10.39 12.11 -22.77
CA ALA A 419 11.47 11.30 -23.35
C ALA A 419 11.11 9.82 -23.40
N VAL A 420 10.39 9.30 -22.40
CA VAL A 420 9.71 8.01 -22.44
C VAL A 420 8.72 8.05 -23.61
N ILE A 421 7.76 8.98 -23.64
CA ILE A 421 6.77 9.07 -24.75
C ILE A 421 7.39 9.36 -26.13
N THR A 422 8.50 10.08 -26.23
CA THR A 422 9.13 10.54 -27.50
C THR A 422 10.23 9.60 -27.99
N GLY A 423 11.06 9.06 -27.09
CA GLY A 423 12.03 8.00 -27.37
C GLY A 423 11.34 6.71 -27.81
N LEU A 424 10.15 6.43 -27.28
CA LEU A 424 9.29 5.33 -27.72
C LEU A 424 8.63 5.54 -29.09
N ARG A 425 8.70 6.75 -29.66
CA ARG A 425 8.26 7.07 -31.04
C ARG A 425 9.38 6.98 -32.08
N GLN A 426 10.65 6.84 -31.68
CA GLN A 426 11.74 6.67 -32.63
C GLN A 426 11.87 5.20 -33.02
N LYS A 427 11.66 4.88 -34.30
CA LYS A 427 12.03 3.58 -34.87
C LYS A 427 13.53 3.36 -34.63
N VAL A 428 13.87 2.40 -33.79
CA VAL A 428 15.21 1.81 -33.78
C VAL A 428 15.45 1.29 -35.19
N ALA A 429 16.43 1.88 -35.88
CA ALA A 429 16.81 1.43 -37.21
C ALA A 429 17.22 -0.05 -37.13
N ALA A 430 16.75 -0.85 -38.09
CA ALA A 430 17.18 -2.23 -38.22
C ALA A 430 18.72 -2.29 -38.22
N PRO A 431 19.34 -3.23 -37.47
CA PRO A 431 20.77 -3.41 -37.55
C PRO A 431 21.13 -3.67 -39.02
N THR A 432 22.05 -2.84 -39.51
CA THR A 432 22.57 -2.97 -40.86
C THR A 432 23.51 -4.18 -40.89
N VAL A 433 23.25 -5.04 -41.87
CA VAL A 433 23.97 -6.23 -42.36
C VAL A 433 23.35 -7.56 -41.96
#